data_AF-A0A6P1DR36-F1
#
_entry.id   AF-A0A6P1DR36-F1
#
_cell.length_a   1.000
_cell.length_b   1.000
_cell.length_c   1.000
_cell.angle_alpha   90.00
_cell.angle_beta   90.00
_cell.angle_gamma   90.00
#
_symmetry.space_group_name_H-M   'P 1'
#
loop_
_entity.id
_entity.type
_entity.pdbx_description
1 polymer ?
#
loop_
_entity_poly.entity_id
_entity_poly.type
_entity_poly.pdbx_seq_one_letter_code
_entity_poly.pdbx_strand_id
1 'polypeptide(L)' 'MTTNKRKTLATVLIVFVSIVLFFTFMYALAMDEKNIPMYSPLIFAVLPALAINSIWYKSRKRNI' A
#
# COMPACT_ATOMS: atom_id res chain seq x y z
N MET A 1 23.11 -3.59 6.17
CA MET A 1 22.23 -2.40 6.36
C MET A 1 21.74 -2.01 4.98
N THR A 2 20.45 -2.16 4.65
CA THR A 2 19.95 -1.69 3.34
C THR A 2 20.11 -0.18 3.31
N THR A 3 20.81 0.33 2.29
CA THR A 3 21.07 1.77 2.13
C THR A 3 19.74 2.53 2.13
N ASN A 4 19.67 3.69 2.79
CA ASN A 4 18.44 4.50 2.85
C ASN A 4 17.81 4.72 1.47
N LYS A 5 18.63 4.85 0.42
CA LYS A 5 18.21 4.92 -0.99
C LYS A 5 17.32 3.76 -1.45
N ARG A 6 17.62 2.51 -1.04
CA ARG A 6 16.82 1.32 -1.39
C ARG A 6 15.47 1.31 -0.68
N LYS A 7 15.42 1.79 0.58
CA LYS A 7 14.15 1.93 1.33
C LYS A 7 13.27 3.01 0.72
N THR A 8 13.84 4.15 0.33
CA THR A 8 13.13 5.21 -0.39
C THR A 8 12.58 4.71 -1.72
N LEU A 9 13.39 4.02 -2.52
CA LEU A 9 12.94 3.46 -3.80
C LEU A 9 11.78 2.48 -3.60
N ALA A 10 11.88 1.57 -2.63
CA ALA A 10 10.82 0.62 -2.32
C ALA A 10 9.53 1.31 -1.87
N THR A 11 9.64 2.39 -1.07
CA THR A 11 8.51 3.20 -0.62
C THR A 11 7.80 3.86 -1.80
N VAL A 12 8.56 4.51 -2.70
CA VAL A 12 8.02 5.15 -3.91
C VAL A 12 7.32 4.12 -4.79
N LEU A 13 7.92 2.94 -4.95
CA LEU A 13 7.36 1.87 -5.78
C LEU A 13 6.06 1.32 -5.19
N ILE A 14 5.98 1.14 -3.87
CA ILE A 14 4.74 0.74 -3.18
C ILE A 14 3.64 1.78 -3.36
N VAL A 15 3.96 3.07 -3.19
CA VAL A 15 2.99 4.15 -3.39
C VAL A 15 2.48 4.14 -4.83
N PHE A 16 3.38 4.04 -5.80
CA PHE A 16 3.03 3.99 -7.21
C PHE A 16 2.11 2.82 -7.55
N VAL A 17 2.47 1.61 -7.13
CA VAL A 17 1.66 0.40 -7.35
C VAL A 17 0.29 0.52 -6.69
N SER A 18 0.23 1.09 -5.48
CA SER A 18 -1.05 1.25 -4.75
C SER A 18 -1.99 2.23 -5.45
N ILE A 19 -1.45 3.32 -6.00
CA ILE A 19 -2.22 4.28 -6.80
C ILE A 19 -2.78 3.59 -8.05
N VAL A 20 -1.94 2.87 -8.79
CA VAL A 20 -2.37 2.15 -10.00
C VAL A 20 -3.48 1.15 -9.67
N LEU A 21 -3.29 0.31 -8.65
CA LEU A 21 -4.30 -0.67 -8.24
C LEU A 21 -5.61 -0.02 -7.80
N PHE A 22 -5.56 1.12 -7.08
CA PHE A 22 -6.74 1.84 -6.67
C PHE A 22 -7.54 2.36 -7.87
N PHE A 23 -6.88 2.98 -8.85
CA PHE A 23 -7.55 3.44 -10.07
C PHE A 23 -8.11 2.29 -10.90
N THR A 24 -7.36 1.21 -11.06
CA THR A 24 -7.86 0.01 -11.78
C THR A 24 -9.09 -0.58 -11.09
N PHE A 25 -9.06 -0.67 -9.76
CA PHE A 25 -10.20 -1.17 -8.98
C PHE A 25 -11.44 -0.27 -9.12
N MET A 26 -11.26 1.05 -9.02
CA MET A 26 -12.33 2.01 -9.22
C MET A 26 -12.91 1.94 -10.64
N TYR A 27 -12.05 1.82 -11.65
CA TYR A 27 -12.47 1.66 -13.04
C TYR A 27 -13.29 0.38 -13.26
N ALA A 28 -12.82 -0.75 -12.70
CA ALA A 28 -13.55 -2.01 -12.77
C ALA A 28 -14.92 -1.94 -12.08
N LEU A 29 -15.01 -1.30 -10.91
CA LEU A 29 -16.29 -1.10 -10.22
C LEU A 29 -17.25 -0.20 -11.01
N ALA A 30 -16.73 0.86 -11.63
CA ALA A 30 -17.54 1.76 -12.45
C ALA A 30 -18.12 1.06 -13.69
N MET A 31 -17.41 0.09 -14.26
CA MET A 31 -17.89 -0.73 -15.39
C MET A 31 -18.99 -1.72 -14.99
N ASP A 32 -19.00 -2.16 -13.73
CA ASP A 32 -19.91 -3.21 -13.24
C ASP A 32 -21.19 -2.62 -12.60
N GLU A 33 -21.39 -1.29 -12.67
CA GLU A 33 -22.46 -0.50 -12.02
C GLU A 33 -22.65 -0.81 -10.51
N LYS A 34 -21.63 -1.38 -9.88
CA LYS A 34 -21.69 -1.77 -8.46
C LYS A 34 -21.37 -0.58 -7.58
N ASN A 35 -22.14 -0.44 -6.50
CA ASN A 35 -21.84 0.52 -5.46
C ASN A 35 -20.41 0.33 -4.94
N ILE A 36 -19.64 1.42 -4.94
CA ILE A 36 -18.28 1.40 -4.39
C ILE A 36 -18.39 1.19 -2.88
N PRO A 37 -17.79 0.14 -2.31
CA PRO A 37 -17.83 -0.07 -0.88
C PRO A 37 -17.14 1.10 -0.17
N MET A 38 -17.80 1.69 0.83
CA MET A 38 -17.30 2.86 1.56
C MET A 38 -15.94 2.60 2.23
N TYR A 39 -15.62 1.34 2.53
CA TYR A 39 -14.36 0.92 3.13
C TYR A 39 -13.22 0.69 2.13
N SER A 40 -13.49 0.64 0.82
CA SER A 40 -12.47 0.36 -0.20
C SER A 40 -11.31 1.35 -0.18
N PRO A 41 -11.52 2.69 -0.12
CA PRO A 41 -10.42 3.65 -0.01
C PRO A 41 -9.56 3.44 1.25
N LEU A 42 -10.18 2.98 2.34
CA LEU A 42 -9.51 2.77 3.62
C LEU A 42 -8.56 1.57 3.55
N ILE A 43 -8.97 0.48 2.89
CA ILE A 43 -8.10 -0.69 2.65
C ILE A 43 -6.89 -0.30 1.79
N PHE A 44 -7.14 0.46 0.72
CA PHE A 44 -6.08 0.94 -0.18
C PHE A 44 -5.13 1.96 0.47
N ALA A 45 -5.51 2.60 1.58
CA ALA A 45 -4.62 3.44 2.38
C ALA A 45 -3.82 2.64 3.43
N VAL A 46 -4.48 1.69 4.12
CA VAL A 46 -3.86 0.94 5.22
C VAL A 46 -2.80 -0.05 4.74
N LEU A 47 -3.07 -0.78 3.64
CA LEU A 47 -2.13 -1.77 3.10
C LEU A 47 -0.75 -1.17 2.73
N PRO A 48 -0.67 -0.10 1.91
CA PRO A 48 0.63 0.53 1.63
C PRO A 48 1.27 1.11 2.89
N ALA A 49 0.49 1.68 3.81
CA ALA A 49 1.03 2.23 5.05
C ALA A 49 1.72 1.14 5.90
N LEU A 50 1.10 -0.04 6.03
CA LEU A 50 1.70 -1.19 6.71
C LEU A 50 2.95 -1.72 6.01
N ALA A 51 2.91 -1.81 4.67
CA ALA A 51 4.04 -2.25 3.87
C ALA A 51 5.24 -1.30 4.04
N ILE A 52 5.02 0.01 3.95
CA ILE A 52 6.04 1.03 4.18
C ILE A 52 6.56 0.93 5.63
N ASN A 53 5.66 0.81 6.62
CA ASN A 53 6.06 0.68 8.01
C ASN A 53 7.01 -0.50 8.23
N SER A 54 6.76 -1.65 7.60
CA SER A 54 7.64 -2.84 7.71
C SER A 54 9.04 -2.63 7.10
N ILE A 55 9.18 -1.74 6.12
CA ILE A 55 10.45 -1.41 5.46
C ILE A 55 11.29 -0.47 6.33
N TRP A 56 10.62 0.52 6.93
CA TRP A 56 11.27 1.54 7.74
C TRP A 56 11.55 1.03 9.15
N TYR A 57 10.55 0.40 9.78
CA TYR A 57 10.62 -0.22 11.08
C TYR A 57 10.75 -1.73 10.93
N LYS A 58 11.99 -2.23 11.08
CA LYS A 58 12.23 -3.66 11.21
C LYS A 58 11.50 -4.12 12.47
N SER A 59 10.54 -5.04 12.35
CA SER A 59 9.87 -5.65 13.50
C SER A 59 10.94 -6.03 14.52
N ARG A 60 10.92 -5.35 15.67
CA ARG A 60 11.75 -5.70 16.81
C ARG A 60 11.24 -7.08 17.22
N LYS A 61 11.89 -8.15 16.73
CA LYS A 61 11.70 -9.50 17.25
C LYS A 61 11.83 -9.36 18.77
N ARG A 62 10.69 -9.36 19.45
CA ARG A 62 10.63 -9.46 20.89
C ARG A 62 11.11 -10.88 21.13
N ASN A 63 12.40 -11.04 21.40
CA ASN A 63 12.92 -12.24 22.03
C ASN A 63 12.23 -12.28 23.39
N ILE A 64 11.14 -13.03 23.47
CA ILE A 64 10.57 -13.54 24.71
C ILE A 64 11.11 -14.96 24.81
#